data_AF-A0A6B0S9W6-F1
#
_entry.id   AF-A0A6B0S9W6-F1
#
_cell.length_a   1.000
_cell.length_b   1.000
_cell.length_c   1.000
_cell.angle_alpha   90.00
_cell.angle_beta   90.00
_cell.angle_gamma   90.00
#
_symmetry.space_group_name_H-M   'P 1'
#
loop_
_entity.id
_entity.type
_entity.pdbx_description
1 polymer ?
#
loop_
_entity_poly.entity_id
_entity_poly.type
_entity_poly.pdbx_seq_one_letter_code
_entity_poly.pdbx_strand_id
1 'polypeptide(L)'
;MALLGFIFMKGNRATEEEVWEFLSVLGVYAGRKHLIFGEPRRLITKELVQKKYLKYLQVPKSDHPHYEFLWGPRACAETSKMKVLEFLAEIHDTVPSSFPDLYDEALRD
;
A
#
# COMPACT_ATOMS: atom_id res chain seq x y z
N MET A 1 7.44 2.50 2.14
CA MET A 1 6.83 3.61 1.37
C MET A 1 6.05 3.12 0.16
N ALA A 2 6.66 2.40 -0.80
CA ALA A 2 6.00 2.00 -2.06
C ALA A 2 4.58 1.39 -1.92
N LEU A 3 4.40 0.36 -1.10
CA LEU A 3 3.07 -0.25 -0.91
C LEU A 3 2.05 0.68 -0.23
N LEU A 4 2.49 1.52 0.72
CA LEU A 4 1.63 2.53 1.34
C LEU A 4 1.22 3.60 0.30
N GLY A 5 2.15 4.00 -0.57
CA GLY A 5 1.89 4.88 -1.70
C GLY A 5 0.89 4.29 -2.69
N PHE A 6 1.03 3.02 -3.04
CA PHE A 6 0.07 2.34 -3.91
C PHE A 6 -1.34 2.31 -3.32
N ILE A 7 -1.48 1.95 -2.04
CA ILE A 7 -2.78 1.96 -1.35
C ILE A 7 -3.37 3.37 -1.31
N PHE A 8 -2.53 4.39 -1.09
CA PHE A 8 -2.95 5.78 -1.11
C PHE A 8 -3.45 6.21 -2.50
N MET A 9 -2.73 5.87 -3.57
CA MET A 9 -3.14 6.13 -4.95
C MET A 9 -4.46 5.46 -5.34
N LYS A 10 -4.86 4.39 -4.63
CA LYS A 10 -6.13 3.68 -4.81
C LYS A 10 -7.27 4.23 -3.93
N GLY A 11 -7.08 5.38 -3.27
CA GLY A 11 -8.10 5.97 -2.38
C GLY A 11 -8.10 5.36 -0.97
N ASN A 12 -6.91 5.07 -0.44
CA ASN A 12 -6.65 4.49 0.89
C ASN A 12 -7.05 3.03 1.09
N ARG A 13 -7.49 2.36 0.03
CA ARG A 13 -7.88 0.95 0.02
C ARG A 13 -7.41 0.34 -1.29
N ALA A 14 -6.84 -0.85 -1.25
CA ALA A 14 -6.50 -1.61 -2.45
C ALA A 14 -6.86 -3.08 -2.24
N THR A 15 -7.41 -3.75 -3.26
CA THR A 15 -7.71 -5.17 -3.13
C THR A 15 -6.42 -6.01 -3.11
N GLU A 16 -6.48 -7.23 -2.60
CA GLU A 16 -5.34 -8.14 -2.60
C GLU A 16 -4.83 -8.38 -4.03
N GLU A 17 -5.74 -8.49 -5.01
CA GLU A 17 -5.41 -8.68 -6.41
C GLU A 17 -4.64 -7.49 -6.99
N GLU A 18 -5.09 -6.26 -6.74
CA GLU A 18 -4.41 -5.03 -7.20
C GLU A 18 -3.01 -4.90 -6.57
N VAL A 19 -2.89 -5.24 -5.29
CA VAL A 19 -1.59 -5.22 -4.60
C VAL A 19 -0.64 -6.24 -5.22
N TRP A 20 -1.11 -7.46 -5.53
CA TRP A 20 -0.27 -8.47 -6.18
C TRP A 20 0.12 -8.08 -7.61
N GLU A 21 -0.78 -7.47 -8.37
CA GLU A 21 -0.48 -6.95 -9.71
C GLU A 21 0.62 -5.88 -9.64
N PHE A 22 0.48 -4.90 -8.75
CA PHE A 22 1.51 -3.88 -8.52
C PHE A 22 2.87 -4.47 -8.13
N LEU A 23 2.86 -5.43 -7.21
CA LEU A 23 4.09 -6.10 -6.76
C LEU A 23 4.73 -6.92 -7.89
N SER A 24 3.94 -7.50 -8.79
CA SER A 24 4.46 -8.24 -9.94
C SER A 24 5.24 -7.35 -10.91
N VAL A 25 4.83 -6.08 -11.08
CA VAL A 25 5.56 -5.07 -11.85
C VAL A 25 6.91 -4.74 -11.20
N LEU A 26 6.98 -4.82 -9.87
CA LEU A 26 8.22 -4.66 -9.09
C LEU A 26 9.04 -5.95 -8.97
N GLY A 27 8.67 -7.03 -9.67
CA GLY A 27 9.35 -8.32 -9.63
C GLY A 27 9.11 -9.13 -8.34
N VAL A 28 8.11 -8.77 -7.54
CA VAL A 28 7.74 -9.45 -6.29
C VAL A 28 6.51 -10.33 -6.54
N TYR A 29 6.66 -11.64 -6.39
CA TYR A 29 5.60 -12.62 -6.68
C TYR A 29 5.24 -13.46 -5.45
N ALA A 30 3.95 -13.73 -5.25
CA ALA A 30 3.48 -14.64 -4.21
C ALA A 30 4.08 -16.05 -4.43
N GLY A 31 4.52 -16.71 -3.34
CA GLY A 31 5.04 -18.08 -3.40
C GLY A 31 6.45 -18.23 -3.98
N ARG A 32 7.08 -17.16 -4.48
CA ARG A 32 8.52 -17.15 -4.82
C ARG A 32 9.31 -16.47 -3.71
N LYS A 33 10.25 -17.20 -3.12
CA LYS A 33 11.12 -16.64 -2.08
C LYS A 33 12.03 -15.59 -2.72
N HIS A 34 11.85 -14.33 -2.35
CA HIS A 34 12.71 -13.22 -2.73
C HIS A 34 13.95 -13.22 -1.83
N LEU A 35 15.12 -13.00 -2.42
CA LEU A 35 16.41 -12.98 -1.70
C LEU A 35 16.42 -11.98 -0.54
N ILE A 36 15.75 -10.84 -0.71
CA ILE A 36 15.70 -9.75 0.28
C ILE A 36 14.46 -9.84 1.19
N PHE A 37 13.31 -10.23 0.63
CA PHE A 37 12.01 -10.13 1.32
C PHE A 37 11.53 -11.47 1.90
N GLY A 38 12.28 -12.55 1.71
CA GLY A 38 11.85 -13.87 2.11
C GLY A 38 10.61 -14.29 1.31
N GLU A 39 9.57 -14.77 1.97
CA GLU A 39 8.31 -15.14 1.30
C GLU A 39 7.37 -13.91 1.27
N PRO A 40 7.10 -13.32 0.08
CA PRO A 40 6.39 -12.05 -0.02
C PRO A 40 4.98 -12.07 0.56
N ARG A 41 4.26 -13.20 0.45
CA ARG A 41 2.89 -13.31 0.96
C ARG A 41 2.86 -13.20 2.46
N ARG A 42 3.74 -13.91 3.16
CA ARG A 42 3.92 -13.83 4.61
C ARG A 42 4.34 -12.44 5.05
N LEU A 43 5.28 -11.81 4.35
CA LEU A 43 5.71 -10.45 4.67
C LEU A 43 4.51 -9.48 4.68
N ILE A 44 3.69 -9.51 3.63
CA ILE A 44 2.61 -8.54 3.43
C ILE A 44 1.38 -8.86 4.30
N THR A 45 0.90 -10.10 4.26
CA THR A 45 -0.35 -10.50 4.92
C THR A 45 -0.18 -10.77 6.42
N LYS A 46 1.04 -11.08 6.89
CA LYS A 46 1.30 -11.38 8.30
C LYS A 46 2.21 -10.35 8.95
N GLU A 47 3.41 -10.15 8.43
CA GLU A 47 4.42 -9.38 9.16
C GLU A 47 4.11 -7.89 9.19
N LEU A 48 3.71 -7.29 8.06
CA LEU A 48 3.30 -5.89 8.00
C LEU A 48 1.99 -5.63 8.77
N VAL A 49 1.09 -6.62 8.79
CA VAL A 49 -0.15 -6.56 9.59
C VAL A 49 0.15 -6.66 11.09
N GLN A 50 1.00 -7.59 11.51
CA GLN A 50 1.45 -7.73 12.90
C GLN A 50 2.20 -6.48 13.39
N LYS A 51 3.05 -5.90 12.52
CA LYS A 51 3.72 -4.63 12.78
C LYS A 51 2.79 -3.42 12.72
N LYS A 52 1.50 -3.61 12.38
CA LYS A 52 0.47 -2.58 12.29
C LYS A 52 0.73 -1.51 11.22
N TYR A 53 1.55 -1.81 10.22
CA TYR A 53 1.70 -0.95 9.04
C TYR A 53 0.54 -1.10 8.06
N LEU A 54 -0.05 -2.30 8.01
CA LEU A 54 -1.22 -2.58 7.18
C LEU A 54 -2.37 -3.12 8.03
N LYS A 55 -3.60 -2.85 7.60
CA LYS A 55 -4.78 -3.65 7.95
C LYS A 55 -5.08 -4.54 6.75
N TYR A 56 -5.41 -5.79 7.01
CA TYR A 56 -5.86 -6.75 6.01
C TYR A 56 -7.26 -7.20 6.42
N LEU A 57 -8.27 -6.78 5.66
CA LEU A 57 -9.68 -6.92 6.00
C LEU A 57 -10.39 -7.72 4.93
N GLN A 58 -11.27 -8.63 5.34
CA GLN A 58 -12.19 -9.29 4.42
C GLN A 58 -13.31 -8.33 4.03
N VAL A 59 -13.61 -8.24 2.74
CA VAL A 59 -14.72 -7.43 2.22
C VAL A 59 -16.04 -8.11 2.58
N PRO A 60 -16.94 -7.43 3.31
CA PRO A 60 -18.25 -8.01 3.64
C PRO A 60 -19.10 -8.24 2.40
N LYS A 61 -19.87 -9.33 2.39
CA LYS A 61 -20.92 -9.64 1.39
C LYS A 61 -20.44 -9.96 -0.03
N SER A 62 -19.19 -10.37 -0.21
CA SER A 62 -18.77 -10.94 -1.49
C SER A 62 -19.10 -12.44 -1.56
N ASP A 63 -19.60 -12.89 -2.72
CA ASP A 63 -19.89 -14.32 -2.97
C ASP A 63 -18.63 -15.20 -2.88
N HIS A 64 -17.46 -14.59 -3.05
CA HIS A 64 -16.14 -15.18 -2.83
C HIS A 64 -15.33 -14.33 -1.85
N PRO A 65 -14.50 -14.91 -0.97
CA PRO A 65 -13.74 -14.13 0.00
C PRO A 65 -12.72 -13.20 -0.70
N HIS A 66 -13.03 -11.91 -0.75
CA HIS A 66 -12.12 -10.86 -1.19
C HIS A 66 -11.51 -10.17 0.02
N TYR A 67 -10.26 -9.74 -0.13
CA TYR A 67 -9.54 -9.04 0.92
C TYR A 67 -9.01 -7.70 0.41
N GLU A 68 -8.95 -6.73 1.30
CA GLU A 68 -8.43 -5.39 1.05
C GLU A 68 -7.32 -5.04 2.04
N PHE A 69 -6.37 -4.24 1.56
CA PHE A 69 -5.33 -3.62 2.33
C PHE A 69 -5.62 -2.14 2.58
N LEU A 70 -5.39 -1.72 3.82
CA LEU A 70 -5.41 -0.32 4.24
C LEU A 70 -4.17 0.02 5.05
N TRP A 71 -3.92 1.31 5.25
CA TRP A 71 -2.94 1.76 6.23
C TRP A 71 -3.33 1.31 7.64
N GLY A 72 -2.35 0.74 8.33
CA GLY A 72 -2.45 0.40 9.74
C GLY A 72 -2.10 1.59 10.64
N PRO A 73 -2.43 1.51 11.94
CA PRO A 73 -2.24 2.63 12.86
C PRO A 73 -0.77 3.05 13.01
N ARG A 74 0.19 2.13 12.79
CA ARG A 74 1.61 2.46 12.81
C ARG A 74 2.03 3.25 11.56
N ALA A 75 1.47 2.93 10.40
CA ALA A 75 1.72 3.73 9.19
C ALA A 75 1.23 5.18 9.40
N CYS A 76 0.00 5.34 9.91
CA CYS A 76 -0.55 6.66 10.23
C CYS A 76 0.22 7.42 11.34
N ALA A 77 0.93 6.71 12.22
CA ALA A 77 1.73 7.34 13.28
C ALA A 77 3.15 7.73 12.82
N GLU A 78 3.76 6.94 11.93
CA GLU A 78 5.13 7.16 11.48
C GLU A 78 5.23 8.02 10.21
N THR A 79 4.17 8.09 9.40
CA THR A 79 4.12 8.90 8.19
C THR A 79 2.74 9.52 7.98
N SER A 80 2.66 10.54 7.13
CA SER A 80 1.42 11.13 6.64
C SER A 80 1.24 10.84 5.15
N LYS A 81 0.01 11.02 4.63
CA LYS A 81 -0.24 10.98 3.19
C LYS A 81 0.64 11.96 2.42
N MET A 82 0.85 13.16 2.96
CA MET A 82 1.72 14.16 2.33
C MET A 82 3.16 13.66 2.17
N LYS A 83 3.75 13.06 3.21
CA LYS A 83 5.10 12.48 3.13
C LYS A 83 5.21 11.34 2.11
N VAL A 84 4.16 10.53 2.00
CA VAL A 84 4.11 9.46 1.00
C VAL A 84 3.95 10.04 -0.41
N LEU A 85 3.18 11.12 -0.56
CA LEU A 85 3.03 11.83 -1.83
C LEU A 85 4.34 12.51 -2.27
N GLU A 86 5.07 13.14 -1.34
CA GLU A 86 6.40 13.70 -1.58
C GLU A 86 7.37 12.63 -2.10
N PHE A 87 7.40 11.46 -1.45
CA PHE A 87 8.21 10.34 -1.90
C PHE A 87 7.82 9.82 -3.30
N LEU A 88 6.52 9.77 -3.62
CA LEU A 88 6.05 9.39 -4.96
C LEU A 88 6.47 10.44 -5.99
N ALA A 89 6.33 11.72 -5.67
CA ALA A 89 6.72 12.82 -6.54
C ALA A 89 8.23 12.80 -6.82
N GLU A 90 9.06 12.54 -5.80
CA GLU A 90 10.50 12.40 -5.94
C GLU A 90 10.90 11.26 -6.89
N ILE A 91 10.24 10.09 -6.78
CA ILE A 91 10.48 8.96 -7.71
C ILE A 91 10.17 9.32 -9.16
N HIS A 92 9.13 10.15 -9.36
CA HIS A 92 8.67 10.57 -10.67
C HIS A 92 9.31 11.86 -11.16
N ASP A 93 10.31 12.39 -10.46
CA ASP A 93 10.98 13.68 -10.75
C ASP A 93 9.96 14.82 -10.96
N THR A 94 8.97 14.87 -10.07
CA THR A 94 7.86 15.83 -10.12
C THR A 94 7.57 16.41 -8.73
N VAL A 95 6.52 17.22 -8.64
CA VAL A 95 6.05 17.83 -7.38
C VAL A 95 4.73 17.21 -6.92
N PRO A 96 4.45 17.18 -5.60
CA PRO A 96 3.20 16.65 -5.05
C PRO A 96 1.93 17.25 -5.70
N SER A 97 1.97 18.55 -6.03
CA SER A 97 0.86 19.27 -6.67
C SER A 97 0.56 18.81 -8.10
N SER A 98 1.44 18.02 -8.72
CA SER A 98 1.18 17.35 -10.00
C SER A 98 0.17 16.21 -9.89
N PHE A 99 -0.18 15.80 -8.67
CA PHE A 99 -1.25 14.84 -8.36
C PHE A 99 -2.38 15.54 -7.58
N PRO A 100 -3.20 16.38 -8.22
CA PRO A 100 -4.13 17.27 -7.53
C PRO A 100 -5.09 16.53 -6.59
N ASP A 101 -5.68 15.41 -7.02
CA ASP A 101 -6.61 14.64 -6.19
C ASP A 101 -5.93 14.08 -4.93
N LEU A 102 -4.71 13.54 -5.08
CA LEU A 102 -3.92 13.01 -3.96
C LEU A 102 -3.41 14.13 -3.06
N TYR A 103 -3.02 15.27 -3.63
CA TYR A 103 -2.56 16.42 -2.87
C TYR A 103 -3.68 16.98 -1.98
N ASP A 104 -4.87 17.17 -2.56
CA ASP A 104 -6.06 17.61 -1.81
C ASP A 104 -6.48 16.63 -0.73
N GLU A 105 -6.31 15.33 -0.98
CA GLU A 105 -6.61 14.31 0.02
C GLU A 105 -5.55 14.28 1.14
N ALA A 106 -4.28 14.44 0.79
CA ALA A 106 -3.17 14.50 1.73
C ALA A 106 -3.22 15.73 2.64
N LEU A 107 -3.88 16.81 2.22
CA LEU A 107 -4.12 18.00 3.04
C LEU A 107 -5.24 17.81 4.08
N ARG A 108 -6.08 16.78 3.94
CA ARG A 108 -7.20 16.48 4.86
C ARG A 108 -6.84 15.49 5.97
N ASP A 109 -5.60 15.04 5.98
CA ASP A 109 -5.06 14.02 6.89
C ASP A 109 -4.91 14.54 8.34
#